data_AF-A0A1E4E6C9-F1
#
_entry.id   AF-A0A1E4E6C9-F1
#
_cell.length_a   1.000
_cell.length_b   1.000
_cell.length_c   1.000
_cell.angle_alpha   90.00
_cell.angle_beta   90.00
_cell.angle_gamma   90.00
#
_symmetry.space_group_name_H-M   'P 1'
#
loop_
_entity.id
_entity.type
_entity.pdbx_description
1 polymer ?
#
loop_
_entity_poly.entity_id
_entity_poly.type
_entity_poly.pdbx_seq_one_letter_code
_entity_poly.pdbx_strand_id
1 'polypeptide(L)'
;MQHLLKTVIPFAAALIISSCGGNSSSENKAGTTDSHDHAATEQMQSTASSTPVLKNDKLNAVYQHYIHLTTALTNDDMAEAKVAANAIEAGAKDIDGANTIASAASKITAASGIEAQRAAYETLSNNMTALIKKEGLSSGELYVAHCPMAFNDKGASWISGSKEIRNPYFGEKMLGCGEVQETIK
;
A
#
# COMPACT_ATOMS: atom_id res chain seq x y z
N MET A 1 -35.69 35.35 32.82
CA MET A 1 -35.00 35.48 34.11
C MET A 1 -33.98 34.34 34.15
N GLN A 2 -32.71 34.65 33.85
CA GLN A 2 -31.63 34.83 34.85
C GLN A 2 -31.08 33.46 35.30
N HIS A 3 -29.80 33.07 35.20
CA HIS A 3 -28.52 33.72 34.89
C HIS A 3 -27.58 32.60 34.38
N LEU A 4 -27.00 32.68 33.18
CA LEU A 4 -25.59 33.03 32.92
C LEU A 4 -24.65 33.02 34.14
N LEU A 5 -23.83 31.97 34.26
CA LEU A 5 -22.53 32.07 34.93
C LEU A 5 -21.44 31.66 33.94
N LYS A 6 -20.83 32.68 33.33
CA LYS A 6 -19.58 32.60 32.57
C LYS A 6 -18.44 32.74 33.57
N THR A 7 -17.56 31.74 33.65
CA THR A 7 -16.27 31.88 34.33
C THR A 7 -15.16 31.96 33.28
N VAL A 8 -14.50 33.10 33.26
CA VAL A 8 -13.38 33.49 32.40
C VAL A 8 -12.23 33.87 33.33
N ILE A 9 -11.12 33.12 33.38
CA ILE A 9 -9.84 33.55 33.99
C ILE A 9 -8.71 32.63 33.45
N PRO A 10 -7.43 33.05 33.36
CA PRO A 10 -6.84 34.06 32.48
C PRO A 10 -5.74 33.49 31.55
N PHE A 11 -5.33 34.33 30.59
CA PHE A 11 -4.09 34.25 29.83
C PHE A 11 -2.85 34.18 30.74
N ALA A 12 -1.95 33.23 30.49
CA ALA A 12 -0.55 33.31 30.87
C ALA A 12 0.30 33.11 29.61
N ALA A 13 0.88 34.21 29.14
CA ALA A 13 1.90 34.25 28.10
C ALA A 13 3.29 34.37 28.75
N ALA A 14 4.23 33.51 28.38
CA ALA A 14 5.70 33.64 28.48
C ALA A 14 6.32 32.25 28.27
N LEU A 15 7.48 32.02 27.69
CA LEU A 15 8.46 32.81 26.94
C LEU A 15 9.35 31.75 26.24
N ILE A 16 9.71 32.05 25.00
CA ILE A 16 10.67 31.38 24.12
C ILE A 16 12.06 31.27 24.75
N ILE A 17 12.75 30.13 24.54
CA ILE A 17 14.21 30.12 24.28
C ILE A 17 14.56 28.99 23.31
N SER A 18 15.14 29.42 22.20
CA SER A 18 15.78 28.61 21.17
C SER A 18 17.22 28.34 21.60
N SER A 19 17.72 27.11 21.41
CA SER A 19 19.15 26.81 21.51
C SER A 19 19.58 25.97 20.30
N CYS A 20 20.35 26.61 19.43
CA CYS A 20 21.23 25.99 18.45
C CYS A 20 22.65 26.01 19.01
N GLY A 21 23.43 24.97 18.71
CA GLY A 21 24.89 25.04 18.62
C GLY A 21 25.65 24.25 19.66
N GLY A 22 26.47 23.30 19.21
CA GLY A 22 27.43 22.62 20.09
C GLY A 22 28.12 21.40 19.51
N ASN A 23 28.77 21.54 18.35
CA ASN A 23 29.72 20.57 17.81
C ASN A 23 30.80 20.20 18.85
N SER A 24 30.97 18.91 19.14
CA SER A 24 32.12 18.39 19.89
C SER A 24 32.80 17.32 19.05
N SER A 25 33.85 17.74 18.37
CA SER A 25 34.88 16.86 17.81
C SER A 25 35.77 16.36 18.95
N SER A 26 36.06 15.06 19.00
CA SER A 26 37.33 14.55 19.52
C SER A 26 37.78 13.33 18.73
N GLU A 27 39.06 13.43 18.34
CA GLU A 27 39.90 12.62 17.47
C GLU A 27 40.08 11.12 17.81
N ASN A 28 40.13 10.34 16.72
CA ASN A 28 41.18 9.43 16.26
C ASN A 28 41.95 8.52 17.26
N LYS A 29 41.92 7.22 16.94
CA LYS A 29 43.09 6.33 17.02
C LYS A 29 43.22 5.49 15.76
N ALA A 30 44.42 5.50 15.18
CA ALA A 30 44.81 4.84 13.94
C ALA A 30 45.15 3.34 14.13
N GLY A 31 45.01 2.58 13.04
CA GLY A 31 45.43 1.17 12.91
C GLY A 31 45.28 0.65 11.46
N THR A 32 46.22 1.05 10.60
CA THR A 32 46.80 0.46 9.36
C THR A 32 46.20 -0.79 8.65
N THR A 33 46.01 -0.61 7.33
CA THR A 33 46.00 -1.51 6.14
C THR A 33 45.13 -2.78 6.10
N ASP A 34 44.20 -2.83 5.13
CA ASP A 34 44.48 -3.54 3.88
C ASP A 34 43.58 -3.06 2.72
N SER A 35 44.19 -3.06 1.54
CA SER A 35 43.66 -2.57 0.27
C SER A 35 42.93 -3.69 -0.45
N HIS A 36 41.64 -3.52 -0.74
CA HIS A 36 40.98 -4.24 -1.83
C HIS A 36 39.96 -3.33 -2.53
N ASP A 37 40.37 -2.88 -3.72
CA ASP A 37 39.52 -2.28 -4.74
C ASP A 37 38.39 -3.23 -5.13
N HIS A 38 37.15 -2.81 -4.90
CA HIS A 38 36.03 -3.24 -5.71
C HIS A 38 35.20 -2.02 -6.10
N ALA A 39 35.72 -1.31 -7.11
CA ALA A 39 34.90 -0.48 -7.97
C ALA A 39 33.98 -1.40 -8.80
N ALA A 40 32.79 -1.67 -8.28
CA ALA A 40 31.65 -2.06 -9.08
C ALA A 40 30.66 -0.90 -9.04
N THR A 41 30.79 -0.01 -10.02
CA THR A 41 29.73 0.89 -10.44
C THR A 41 28.57 0.02 -10.92
N GLU A 42 27.71 -0.42 -10.01
CA GLU A 42 26.39 -0.87 -10.39
C GLU A 42 25.63 0.37 -10.81
N GLN A 43 25.60 0.60 -12.12
CA GLN A 43 24.59 1.44 -12.73
C GLN A 43 23.23 0.82 -12.40
N MET A 44 22.62 1.27 -11.31
CA MET A 44 21.17 1.24 -11.18
C MET A 44 20.62 2.02 -12.37
N GLN A 45 20.33 1.30 -13.45
CA GLN A 45 19.39 1.73 -14.46
C GLN A 45 18.06 1.90 -13.74
N SER A 46 17.83 3.13 -13.26
CA SER A 46 16.51 3.64 -12.94
C SER A 46 15.72 3.63 -14.24
N THR A 47 15.16 2.48 -14.59
CA THR A 47 14.08 2.41 -15.56
C THR A 47 12.95 3.21 -14.94
N ALA A 48 12.69 4.40 -15.50
CA ALA A 48 11.54 5.21 -15.17
C ALA A 48 10.31 4.30 -15.18
N SER A 49 9.78 3.99 -13.99
CA SER A 49 8.58 3.17 -13.85
C SER A 49 7.43 4.01 -14.37
N SER A 50 7.03 3.77 -15.62
CA SER A 50 5.86 4.41 -16.19
C SER A 50 4.63 3.95 -15.42
N THR A 51 3.83 4.89 -14.95
CA THR A 51 2.58 4.59 -14.23
C THR A 51 1.71 3.69 -15.11
N PRO A 52 1.29 2.51 -14.62
CA PRO A 52 0.48 1.60 -15.41
C PRO A 52 -0.90 2.22 -15.70
N VAL A 53 -1.35 2.06 -16.95
CA VAL A 53 -2.67 2.52 -17.41
C VAL A 53 -3.37 1.34 -18.07
N LEU A 54 -4.57 1.01 -17.62
CA LEU A 54 -5.38 -0.06 -18.21
C LEU A 54 -6.09 0.41 -19.49
N LYS A 55 -6.36 -0.50 -20.43
CA LYS A 55 -7.09 -0.17 -21.68
C LYS A 55 -8.54 0.24 -21.45
N ASN A 56 -9.15 -0.27 -20.38
CA ASN A 56 -10.52 0.02 -20.03
C ASN A 56 -10.55 1.15 -18.99
N ASP A 57 -11.07 2.32 -19.37
CA ASP A 57 -11.07 3.52 -18.52
C ASP A 57 -11.80 3.33 -17.18
N LYS A 58 -12.95 2.63 -17.20
CA LYS A 58 -13.71 2.35 -15.99
C LYS A 58 -12.92 1.43 -15.07
N LEU A 59 -12.30 0.38 -15.62
CA LEU A 59 -11.45 -0.52 -14.85
C LEU A 59 -10.20 0.21 -14.32
N ASN A 60 -9.63 1.12 -15.10
CA ASN A 60 -8.50 1.94 -14.67
C ASN A 60 -8.86 2.81 -13.46
N ALA A 61 -10.06 3.38 -13.42
CA ALA A 61 -10.55 4.13 -12.27
C ALA A 61 -10.74 3.23 -11.03
N VAL A 62 -11.34 2.05 -11.19
CA VAL A 62 -11.47 1.06 -10.10
C VAL A 62 -10.10 0.58 -9.60
N TYR A 63 -9.13 0.43 -10.51
CA TYR A 63 -7.77 0.02 -10.16
C TYR A 63 -7.07 1.01 -9.22
N GLN A 64 -7.32 2.32 -9.34
CA GLN A 64 -6.78 3.30 -8.39
C GLN A 64 -7.29 3.05 -6.96
N HIS A 65 -8.57 2.71 -6.82
CA HIS A 65 -9.14 2.34 -5.52
C HIS A 65 -8.66 0.96 -5.03
N TYR A 66 -8.38 0.02 -5.94
CA TYR A 66 -7.73 -1.25 -5.62
C TYR A 66 -6.33 -1.04 -5.01
N ILE A 67 -5.51 -0.14 -5.58
CA ILE A 67 -4.21 0.20 -5.01
C ILE A 67 -4.39 0.78 -3.61
N HIS A 68 -5.34 1.70 -3.44
CA HIS A 68 -5.63 2.29 -2.14
C HIS A 68 -6.02 1.25 -1.09
N LEU A 69 -6.91 0.32 -1.45
CA LEU A 69 -7.28 -0.81 -0.60
C LEU A 69 -6.08 -1.68 -0.23
N THR A 70 -5.23 -2.00 -1.22
CA THR A 70 -4.00 -2.79 -1.01
C THR A 70 -3.08 -2.12 0.00
N THR A 71 -2.89 -0.80 -0.13
CA THR A 71 -2.08 0.01 0.79
C THR A 71 -2.69 0.06 2.19
N ALA A 72 -4.00 0.27 2.31
CA ALA A 72 -4.69 0.29 3.60
C ALA A 72 -4.52 -1.05 4.34
N LEU A 73 -4.72 -2.19 3.67
CA LEU A 73 -4.53 -3.52 4.26
C LEU A 73 -3.07 -3.83 4.62
N THR A 74 -2.13 -3.28 3.86
CA THR A 74 -0.68 -3.36 4.13
C THR A 74 -0.32 -2.58 5.40
N ASN A 75 -0.98 -1.46 5.65
CA ASN A 75 -0.74 -0.60 6.81
C ASN A 75 -1.64 -0.93 8.01
N ASP A 76 -2.30 -2.09 7.98
CA ASP A 76 -3.25 -2.52 9.01
C ASP A 76 -4.43 -1.54 9.25
N ASP A 77 -4.74 -0.67 8.28
CA ASP A 77 -5.81 0.34 8.39
C ASP A 77 -7.16 -0.21 7.93
N MET A 78 -7.88 -0.78 8.89
CA MET A 78 -9.22 -1.34 8.64
C MET A 78 -10.22 -0.30 8.17
N ALA A 79 -10.16 0.93 8.66
CA ALA A 79 -11.16 1.95 8.36
C ALA A 79 -10.99 2.43 6.92
N GLU A 80 -9.75 2.73 6.53
CA GLU A 80 -9.43 3.15 5.17
C GLU A 80 -9.67 2.02 4.16
N ALA A 81 -9.41 0.76 4.55
CA ALA A 81 -9.76 -0.38 3.71
C ALA A 81 -11.26 -0.42 3.37
N LYS A 82 -12.15 -0.05 4.31
CA LYS A 82 -13.60 0.03 4.02
C LYS A 82 -13.94 1.18 3.08
N VAL A 83 -13.27 2.32 3.23
CA VAL A 83 -13.46 3.49 2.34
C VAL A 83 -13.08 3.12 0.91
N ALA A 84 -11.89 2.57 0.72
CA ALA A 84 -11.42 2.13 -0.59
C ALA A 84 -12.33 1.02 -1.18
N ALA A 85 -12.74 0.04 -0.36
CA ALA A 85 -13.64 -1.02 -0.81
C ALA A 85 -15.02 -0.49 -1.24
N ASN A 86 -15.60 0.48 -0.53
CA ASN A 86 -16.85 1.11 -0.97
C ASN A 86 -16.73 1.78 -2.34
N ALA A 87 -15.61 2.45 -2.60
CA ALA A 87 -15.35 3.06 -3.91
C ALA A 87 -15.20 1.99 -5.02
N ILE A 88 -14.51 0.88 -4.73
CA ILE A 88 -14.43 -0.27 -5.65
C ILE A 88 -15.81 -0.85 -5.92
N GLU A 89 -16.62 -1.07 -4.89
CA GLU A 89 -17.97 -1.63 -5.04
C GLU A 89 -18.83 -0.75 -5.97
N ALA A 90 -18.79 0.56 -5.77
CA ALA A 90 -19.52 1.51 -6.60
C ALA A 90 -19.03 1.49 -8.05
N GLY A 91 -17.72 1.59 -8.28
CA GLY A 91 -17.15 1.67 -9.62
C GLY A 91 -17.21 0.35 -10.41
N ALA A 92 -17.23 -0.79 -9.73
CA ALA A 92 -17.27 -2.10 -10.38
C ALA A 92 -18.66 -2.49 -10.93
N LYS A 93 -19.74 -1.82 -10.52
CA LYS A 93 -21.12 -2.17 -10.96
C LYS A 93 -21.35 -1.98 -12.46
N ASP A 94 -20.64 -1.04 -13.08
CA ASP A 94 -20.81 -0.66 -14.48
C ASP A 94 -19.75 -1.27 -15.42
N ILE A 95 -19.06 -2.32 -14.96
CA ILE A 95 -17.99 -3.01 -15.70
C ILE A 95 -18.38 -4.47 -15.91
N ASP A 96 -18.46 -4.88 -17.17
CA ASP A 96 -18.76 -6.27 -17.52
C ASP A 96 -17.73 -7.25 -16.93
N GLY A 97 -18.22 -8.23 -16.19
CA GLY A 97 -17.37 -9.23 -15.53
C GLY A 97 -16.79 -8.81 -14.17
N ALA A 98 -17.11 -7.61 -13.66
CA ALA A 98 -16.63 -7.14 -12.36
C ALA A 98 -17.59 -7.43 -11.18
N ASN A 99 -18.66 -8.20 -11.40
CA ASN A 99 -19.65 -8.53 -10.35
C ASN A 99 -19.03 -9.14 -9.08
N THR A 100 -18.06 -10.05 -9.26
CA THR A 100 -17.35 -10.67 -8.12
C THR A 100 -16.45 -9.68 -7.40
N ILE A 101 -15.86 -8.72 -8.12
CA ILE A 101 -15.05 -7.64 -7.54
C ILE A 101 -15.96 -6.76 -6.65
N ALA A 102 -17.12 -6.35 -7.15
CA ALA A 102 -18.09 -5.59 -6.38
C ALA A 102 -18.57 -6.36 -5.13
N SER A 103 -18.95 -7.64 -5.30
CA SER A 103 -19.38 -8.48 -4.18
C SER A 103 -18.31 -8.65 -3.11
N ALA A 104 -17.05 -8.87 -3.51
CA ALA A 104 -15.93 -9.00 -2.58
C ALA A 104 -15.65 -7.67 -1.85
N ALA A 105 -15.71 -6.54 -2.55
CA ALA A 105 -15.54 -5.23 -1.97
C ALA A 105 -16.62 -4.93 -0.91
N SER A 106 -17.88 -5.28 -1.18
CA SER A 106 -18.97 -5.17 -0.21
C SER A 106 -18.71 -5.99 1.07
N LYS A 107 -18.14 -7.19 0.94
CA LYS A 107 -17.74 -8.02 2.08
C LYS A 107 -16.62 -7.38 2.91
N ILE A 108 -15.66 -6.69 2.27
CA ILE A 108 -14.61 -5.94 2.97
C ILE A 108 -15.22 -4.80 3.79
N THR A 109 -16.19 -4.07 3.24
CA THR A 109 -16.90 -3.02 3.96
C THR A 109 -17.64 -3.58 5.18
N ALA A 110 -18.33 -4.70 5.01
CA ALA A 110 -19.14 -5.34 6.07
C ALA A 110 -18.30 -6.08 7.13
N ALA A 111 -17.03 -6.37 6.86
CA ALA A 111 -16.17 -7.13 7.74
C ALA A 111 -15.96 -6.43 9.11
N SER A 112 -15.98 -7.20 10.18
CA SER A 112 -15.77 -6.72 11.56
C SER A 112 -14.30 -6.67 11.98
N GLY A 113 -13.39 -7.25 11.21
CA GLY A 113 -11.98 -7.43 11.56
C GLY A 113 -11.07 -7.46 10.34
N ILE A 114 -9.80 -7.10 10.52
CA ILE A 114 -8.84 -7.01 9.42
C ILE A 114 -8.61 -8.36 8.72
N GLU A 115 -8.62 -9.47 9.46
CA GLU A 115 -8.43 -10.79 8.85
C GLU A 115 -9.61 -11.17 7.96
N ALA A 116 -10.83 -10.75 8.31
CA ALA A 116 -12.00 -10.92 7.44
C ALA A 116 -11.93 -10.01 6.20
N GLN A 117 -11.37 -8.80 6.32
CA GLN A 117 -11.10 -7.93 5.17
C GLN A 117 -10.08 -8.56 4.23
N ARG A 118 -8.98 -9.11 4.76
CA ARG A 118 -7.94 -9.80 3.99
C ARG A 118 -8.48 -11.02 3.26
N ALA A 119 -9.31 -11.83 3.92
CA ALA A 119 -9.95 -12.98 3.29
C ALA A 119 -10.87 -12.57 2.12
N ALA A 120 -11.65 -11.51 2.29
CA ALA A 120 -12.46 -10.98 1.18
C ALA A 120 -11.60 -10.33 0.08
N TYR A 121 -10.49 -9.69 0.45
CA TYR A 121 -9.52 -9.10 -0.47
C TYR A 121 -8.84 -10.14 -1.36
N GLU A 122 -8.56 -11.35 -0.88
CA GLU A 122 -8.05 -12.44 -1.73
C GLU A 122 -8.97 -12.71 -2.93
N THR A 123 -10.28 -12.79 -2.68
CA THR A 123 -11.27 -12.96 -3.76
C THR A 123 -11.24 -11.76 -4.71
N LEU A 124 -11.16 -10.55 -4.16
CA LEU A 124 -11.12 -9.31 -4.93
C LEU A 124 -9.87 -9.25 -5.83
N SER A 125 -8.68 -9.51 -5.28
CA SER A 125 -7.41 -9.43 -6.00
C SER A 125 -7.32 -10.46 -7.13
N ASN A 126 -7.80 -11.69 -6.90
CA ASN A 126 -7.82 -12.74 -7.91
C ASN A 126 -8.71 -12.35 -9.11
N ASN A 127 -9.90 -11.80 -8.84
CA ASN A 127 -10.81 -11.37 -9.90
C ASN A 127 -10.32 -10.10 -10.60
N MET A 128 -9.73 -9.15 -9.85
CA MET A 128 -9.07 -7.98 -10.43
C MET A 128 -7.94 -8.39 -11.38
N THR A 129 -7.11 -9.35 -10.96
CA THR A 129 -6.00 -9.88 -11.78
C THR A 129 -6.52 -10.49 -13.08
N ALA A 130 -7.53 -11.36 -12.99
CA ALA A 130 -8.13 -11.99 -14.16
C ALA A 130 -8.72 -10.96 -15.14
N LEU A 131 -9.43 -9.96 -14.61
CA LEU A 131 -10.05 -8.93 -15.45
C LEU A 131 -9.01 -8.01 -16.09
N ILE A 132 -7.99 -7.58 -15.35
CA ILE A 132 -6.88 -6.78 -15.90
C ILE A 132 -6.14 -7.53 -17.00
N LYS A 133 -5.86 -8.83 -16.83
CA LYS A 133 -5.22 -9.64 -17.88
C LYS A 133 -6.08 -9.78 -19.12
N LYS A 134 -7.40 -9.86 -18.96
CA LYS A 134 -8.35 -9.93 -20.07
C LYS A 134 -8.39 -8.62 -20.86
N GLU A 135 -8.47 -7.48 -20.17
CA GLU A 135 -8.60 -6.17 -20.80
C GLU A 135 -7.25 -5.66 -21.33
N GLY A 136 -6.16 -5.93 -20.62
CA GLY A 136 -4.79 -5.53 -20.95
C GLY A 136 -4.43 -4.10 -20.54
N LEU A 137 -3.15 -3.76 -20.69
CA LEU A 137 -2.59 -2.44 -20.40
C LEU A 137 -2.44 -1.62 -21.67
N SER A 138 -2.66 -0.31 -21.55
CA SER A 138 -2.31 0.68 -22.57
C SER A 138 -0.83 1.07 -22.47
N SER A 139 -0.29 1.12 -21.24
CA SER A 139 1.10 1.46 -20.96
C SER A 139 1.52 1.00 -19.56
N GLY A 140 2.84 0.91 -19.34
CA GLY A 140 3.43 0.52 -18.06
C GLY A 140 3.41 -0.99 -17.85
N GLU A 141 3.72 -1.41 -16.62
CA GLU A 141 3.74 -2.82 -16.23
C GLU A 141 3.05 -2.99 -14.87
N LEU A 142 2.46 -4.15 -14.67
CA LEU A 142 1.94 -4.58 -13.37
C LEU A 142 2.60 -5.89 -12.95
N TYR A 143 2.82 -6.05 -11.66
CA TYR A 143 3.47 -7.23 -11.10
C TYR A 143 2.46 -8.02 -10.27
N VAL A 144 2.31 -9.30 -10.58
CA VAL A 144 1.53 -10.21 -9.73
C VAL A 144 2.50 -10.79 -8.70
N ALA A 145 2.36 -10.38 -7.45
CA ALA A 145 3.09 -10.90 -6.32
C ALA A 145 2.30 -12.02 -5.63
N HIS A 146 3.01 -12.93 -4.95
CA HIS A 146 2.43 -14.05 -4.23
C HIS A 146 3.17 -14.30 -2.91
N CYS A 147 2.45 -14.50 -1.81
CA CYS A 147 3.00 -14.95 -0.54
C CYS A 147 2.45 -16.35 -0.25
N PRO A 148 3.31 -17.40 -0.27
CA PRO A 148 2.85 -18.78 -0.09
C PRO A 148 2.32 -19.05 1.33
N MET A 149 2.74 -18.26 2.32
CA MET A 149 2.36 -18.45 3.73
C MET A 149 0.99 -17.87 4.07
N ALA A 150 0.37 -17.10 3.18
CA ALA A 150 -0.93 -16.50 3.45
C ALA A 150 -1.99 -17.57 3.74
N PHE A 151 -2.89 -17.26 4.69
CA PHE A 151 -4.03 -18.11 5.06
C PHE A 151 -3.68 -19.55 5.50
N ASN A 152 -2.62 -19.71 6.29
CA ASN A 152 -2.07 -21.00 6.74
C ASN A 152 -1.51 -21.81 5.57
N ASP A 153 -0.51 -21.25 4.89
CA ASP A 153 0.23 -21.88 3.80
C ASP A 153 -0.62 -22.27 2.57
N LYS A 154 -1.80 -21.66 2.43
CA LYS A 154 -2.65 -21.81 1.23
C LYS A 154 -2.17 -20.92 0.09
N GLY A 155 -1.45 -19.85 0.43
CA GLY A 155 -0.95 -18.87 -0.51
C GLY A 155 -2.02 -17.86 -0.93
N ALA A 156 -1.58 -16.66 -1.29
CA ALA A 156 -2.45 -15.64 -1.85
C ALA A 156 -1.65 -14.67 -2.73
N SER A 157 -2.29 -14.19 -3.80
CA SER A 157 -1.68 -13.32 -4.81
C SER A 157 -2.29 -11.93 -4.80
N TRP A 158 -1.54 -10.93 -5.27
CA TRP A 158 -2.05 -9.57 -5.46
C TRP A 158 -1.29 -8.87 -6.59
N ILE A 159 -1.89 -7.83 -7.15
CA ILE A 159 -1.26 -6.94 -8.12
C ILE A 159 -0.56 -5.80 -7.40
N SER A 160 0.64 -5.45 -7.87
CA SER A 160 1.43 -4.29 -7.46
C SER A 160 1.87 -3.48 -8.68
N GLY A 161 1.94 -2.15 -8.53
CA GLY A 161 2.58 -1.26 -9.51
C GLY A 161 4.11 -1.18 -9.39
N SER A 162 4.69 -1.89 -8.42
CA SER A 162 6.14 -1.93 -8.16
C SER A 162 6.60 -3.36 -7.91
N LYS A 163 7.88 -3.65 -8.20
CA LYS A 163 8.53 -4.92 -7.84
C LYS A 163 8.79 -5.05 -6.34
N GLU A 164 8.75 -3.95 -5.59
CA GLU A 164 8.85 -3.98 -4.14
C GLU A 164 7.69 -4.78 -3.53
N ILE A 165 8.01 -5.77 -2.71
CA ILE A 165 7.02 -6.61 -2.04
C ILE A 165 6.52 -5.89 -0.80
N ARG A 166 5.23 -5.58 -0.80
CA ARG A 166 4.49 -5.05 0.34
C ARG A 166 3.22 -5.87 0.51
N ASN A 167 3.23 -6.76 1.51
CA ASN A 167 2.23 -7.82 1.65
C ASN A 167 0.93 -7.35 2.35
N PRO A 168 -0.21 -7.28 1.63
CA PRO A 168 -1.49 -6.86 2.22
C PRO A 168 -2.13 -7.91 3.15
N TYR A 169 -1.69 -9.17 3.08
CA TYR A 169 -2.25 -10.30 3.84
C TYR A 169 -1.68 -10.44 5.24
N PHE A 170 -0.50 -9.86 5.49
CA PHE A 170 0.12 -9.87 6.83
C PHE A 170 0.39 -8.47 7.38
N GLY A 171 0.19 -7.43 6.57
CA GLY A 171 0.38 -6.06 7.00
C GLY A 171 1.81 -5.80 7.45
N GLU A 172 1.97 -5.03 8.53
CA GLU A 172 3.28 -4.68 9.06
C GLU A 172 4.04 -5.88 9.63
N LYS A 173 3.35 -6.96 10.00
CA LYS A 173 3.96 -8.14 10.65
C LYS A 173 4.91 -8.90 9.74
N MET A 174 4.58 -8.99 8.44
CA MET A 174 5.41 -9.69 7.44
C MET A 174 5.34 -8.97 6.10
N LEU A 175 5.67 -7.68 6.11
CA LEU A 175 5.59 -6.79 4.96
C LEU A 175 6.33 -7.34 3.72
N GLY A 176 7.46 -8.00 3.93
CA GLY A 176 8.28 -8.58 2.87
C GLY A 176 7.96 -10.03 2.48
N CYS A 177 6.92 -10.67 3.04
CA CYS A 177 6.58 -12.03 2.58
C CYS A 177 6.02 -11.96 1.16
N GLY A 178 6.72 -12.62 0.24
CA GLY A 178 6.25 -12.92 -1.09
C GLY A 178 7.28 -12.61 -2.16
N GLU A 179 6.92 -12.92 -3.39
CA GLU A 179 7.78 -12.72 -4.55
C GLU A 179 6.92 -12.40 -5.79
N VAL A 180 7.52 -11.71 -6.77
CA VAL A 180 6.88 -11.45 -8.05
C VAL A 180 6.86 -12.74 -8.87
N GLN A 181 5.67 -13.23 -9.20
CA GLN A 181 5.46 -14.43 -10.01
C GLN A 181 5.32 -14.11 -11.50
N GLU A 182 4.77 -12.93 -11.81
CA GLU A 182 4.40 -12.59 -13.18
C GLU A 182 4.45 -11.07 -13.40
N THR A 183 4.74 -10.67 -14.63
CA THR A 183 4.62 -9.28 -15.09
C THR A 183 3.58 -9.21 -16.20
N ILE A 184 2.58 -8.35 -16.03
CA ILE A 184 1.56 -8.03 -17.03
C ILE A 184 2.03 -6.77 -17.79
N LYS A 185 1.98 -6.81 -19.12
CA LYS A 185 2.43 -5.74 -20.02
C LYS A 185 1.37 -5.43 -21.08
#